data_AF-A0A9Q0PYF8-F1
#
_entry.id   AF-A0A9Q0PYF8-F1
#
_cell.length_a   1.000
_cell.length_b   1.000
_cell.length_c   1.000
_cell.angle_alpha   90.00
_cell.angle_beta   90.00
_cell.angle_gamma   90.00
#
_symmetry.space_group_name_H-M   'P 1'
#
loop_
_entity.id
_entity.type
_entity.pdbx_description
1 polymer ?
#
loop_
_entity_poly.entity_id
_entity_poly.type
_entity_poly.pdbx_seq_one_letter_code
_entity_poly.pdbx_strand_id
1 'polypeptide(L)'
;MPQKILLCGWRRDIDDMIVVLDAFLAPGSELWMFNDVPENEREKKLIDGGLDFSRLENIQLVNREGNAVIRRHLESLPLHSFDSILILADESVEDSAIQAGSRSLAILLLIRDIQSKRLPMVNQVRRGSFSQGSWIGEMQQASDKPVIISEILDPRTKNLLCTSKISDYVLSNELVSMALAMVAEDQQINDVLEELFAEEGNEIQIRQADLYLSEGEELSFYEVVLRARQRREIVIGYRAANAERAVINPPAKTERRRWSLKDAFVVIAEKE
;
A
#
# COMPACT_ATOMS: atom_id res chain seq x y z
N MET A 1 -8.10 -9.27 9.52
CA MET A 1 -9.09 -8.35 10.15
C MET A 1 -9.73 -7.53 9.05
N PRO A 2 -11.00 -7.11 9.19
CA PRO A 2 -11.65 -6.24 8.21
C PRO A 2 -10.87 -4.94 8.02
N GLN A 3 -10.80 -4.45 6.78
CA GLN A 3 -10.10 -3.22 6.43
C GLN A 3 -11.06 -2.23 5.75
N LYS A 4 -10.75 -0.93 5.82
CA LYS A 4 -11.43 0.15 5.11
C LYS A 4 -10.51 0.77 4.08
N ILE A 5 -10.83 0.59 2.81
CA ILE A 5 -10.06 1.12 1.68
C ILE A 5 -10.85 2.20 0.97
N LEU A 6 -10.18 3.28 0.57
CA LEU A 6 -10.74 4.35 -0.26
C LEU A 6 -10.10 4.35 -1.64
N LEU A 7 -10.92 4.26 -2.70
CA LEU A 7 -10.52 4.53 -4.08
C LEU A 7 -10.95 5.95 -4.46
N CYS A 8 -9.99 6.80 -4.79
CA CYS A 8 -10.20 8.15 -5.30
C CYS A 8 -10.00 8.15 -6.82
N GLY A 9 -11.09 8.33 -7.57
CA GLY A 9 -11.10 8.28 -9.04
C GLY A 9 -11.96 7.13 -9.57
N TRP A 10 -12.31 7.20 -10.85
CA TRP A 10 -12.92 6.12 -11.61
C TRP A 10 -11.93 5.68 -12.69
N ARG A 11 -11.13 4.66 -12.37
CA ARG A 11 -10.14 4.10 -13.30
C ARG A 11 -10.84 3.27 -14.37
N ARG A 12 -10.23 3.15 -15.55
CA ARG A 12 -10.65 2.11 -16.51
C ARG A 12 -10.50 0.72 -15.88
N ASP A 13 -11.46 -0.16 -16.16
CA ASP A 13 -11.52 -1.54 -15.65
C ASP A 13 -11.37 -1.62 -14.11
N ILE A 14 -12.02 -0.68 -13.40
CA ILE A 14 -12.00 -0.63 -11.93
C ILE A 14 -12.67 -1.86 -11.30
N ASP A 15 -13.57 -2.51 -12.05
CA ASP A 15 -14.22 -3.77 -11.70
C ASP A 15 -13.22 -4.91 -11.48
N ASP A 16 -12.17 -5.05 -12.31
CA ASP A 16 -11.09 -6.02 -12.07
C ASP A 16 -10.39 -5.74 -10.73
N MET A 17 -10.15 -4.48 -10.40
CA MET A 17 -9.55 -4.11 -9.10
C MET A 17 -10.49 -4.45 -7.94
N ILE A 18 -11.80 -4.28 -8.11
CA ILE A 18 -12.79 -4.62 -7.08
C ILE A 18 -12.76 -6.13 -6.81
N VAL A 19 -12.73 -6.95 -7.87
CA VAL A 19 -12.64 -8.41 -7.74
C VAL A 19 -11.37 -8.84 -7.02
N VAL A 20 -10.22 -8.27 -7.40
CA VAL A 20 -8.94 -8.54 -6.72
C VAL A 20 -8.96 -8.07 -5.27
N LEU A 21 -9.58 -6.92 -4.96
CA LEU A 21 -9.67 -6.47 -3.56
C LEU A 21 -10.61 -7.35 -2.73
N ASP A 22 -11.71 -7.84 -3.30
CA ASP A 22 -12.61 -8.75 -2.59
C ASP A 22 -11.88 -10.05 -2.20
N ALA A 23 -11.13 -10.62 -3.14
CA ALA A 23 -10.31 -11.80 -2.95
C ALA A 23 -9.28 -11.69 -1.80
N PHE A 24 -8.64 -10.54 -1.65
CA PHE A 24 -7.52 -10.37 -0.70
C PHE A 24 -7.95 -9.84 0.68
N LEU A 25 -9.15 -9.26 0.80
CA LEU A 25 -9.59 -8.64 2.04
C LEU A 25 -10.37 -9.60 2.92
N ALA A 26 -10.23 -9.42 4.24
CA ALA A 26 -10.97 -10.25 5.18
C ALA A 26 -12.48 -9.93 5.14
N PRO A 27 -13.36 -10.91 5.45
CA PRO A 27 -14.80 -10.70 5.48
C PRO A 27 -15.23 -9.50 6.33
N GLY A 28 -16.16 -8.69 5.81
CA GLY A 28 -16.67 -7.48 6.45
C GLY A 28 -15.83 -6.23 6.19
N SER A 29 -14.92 -6.27 5.23
CA SER A 29 -14.15 -5.10 4.80
C SER A 29 -15.03 -4.11 4.03
N GLU A 30 -14.63 -2.83 3.99
CA GLU A 30 -15.36 -1.78 3.26
C GLU A 30 -14.48 -1.20 2.15
N LEU A 31 -15.02 -1.13 0.93
CA LEU A 31 -14.38 -0.46 -0.19
C LEU A 31 -15.19 0.78 -0.57
N TRP A 32 -14.63 1.94 -0.25
CA TRP A 32 -15.23 3.24 -0.52
C TRP A 32 -14.80 3.75 -1.90
N MET A 33 -15.76 4.09 -2.75
CA MET A 33 -15.50 4.64 -4.08
C MET A 33 -15.89 6.12 -4.11
N PHE A 34 -14.89 6.99 -4.26
CA PHE A 34 -15.05 8.44 -4.31
C PHE A 34 -14.62 9.01 -5.67
N ASN A 35 -15.59 9.44 -6.45
CA ASN A 35 -15.42 9.95 -7.80
C ASN A 35 -16.66 10.75 -8.24
N ASP A 36 -16.58 11.39 -9.42
CA ASP A 36 -17.63 12.24 -9.98
C ASP A 36 -18.68 11.49 -10.81
N VAL A 37 -18.57 10.17 -10.95
CA VAL A 37 -19.60 9.34 -11.59
C VAL A 37 -20.84 9.32 -10.68
N PRO A 38 -22.02 9.69 -11.21
CA PRO A 38 -23.28 9.66 -10.45
C PRO A 38 -23.58 8.27 -9.87
N GLU A 39 -24.00 8.20 -8.60
CA GLU A 39 -24.19 6.93 -7.89
C GLU A 39 -25.16 5.97 -8.61
N ASN A 40 -26.21 6.52 -9.24
CA ASN A 40 -27.21 5.78 -10.01
C ASN A 40 -26.67 5.16 -11.31
N GLU A 41 -25.50 5.59 -11.82
CA GLU A 41 -24.88 5.05 -13.02
C GLU A 41 -23.78 4.02 -12.71
N ARG A 42 -23.24 4.02 -11.49
CA ARG A 42 -22.08 3.20 -11.11
C ARG A 42 -22.38 1.71 -11.20
N GLU A 43 -23.52 1.29 -10.66
CA GLU A 43 -23.91 -0.12 -10.65
C GLU A 43 -23.98 -0.67 -12.08
N LYS A 44 -24.61 0.09 -12.99
CA LYS A 44 -24.68 -0.27 -14.40
C LYS A 44 -23.29 -0.37 -15.03
N LYS A 45 -22.42 0.61 -14.83
CA LYS A 45 -21.06 0.59 -15.40
C LYS A 45 -20.24 -0.61 -14.92
N LEU A 46 -20.37 -0.97 -13.64
CA LEU A 46 -19.66 -2.12 -13.07
C LEU A 46 -20.19 -3.44 -13.64
N ILE A 47 -21.51 -3.59 -13.80
CA ILE A 47 -22.11 -4.77 -14.45
C ILE A 47 -21.70 -4.86 -15.91
N ASP A 48 -21.69 -3.73 -16.63
CA ASP A 48 -21.27 -3.66 -18.03
C ASP A 48 -19.78 -4.04 -18.20
N GLY A 49 -18.94 -3.78 -17.18
CA GLY A 49 -17.54 -4.24 -17.10
C GLY A 49 -17.39 -5.74 -16.77
N GLY A 50 -18.45 -6.37 -16.26
CA GLY A 50 -18.47 -7.79 -15.91
C GLY A 50 -18.47 -8.09 -14.41
N LEU A 51 -18.58 -7.06 -13.55
CA LEU A 51 -18.69 -7.24 -12.11
C LEU A 51 -20.04 -7.86 -11.73
N ASP A 52 -19.99 -9.00 -11.05
CA ASP A 52 -21.16 -9.62 -10.43
C ASP A 52 -21.16 -9.35 -8.92
N PHE A 53 -21.99 -8.42 -8.46
CA PHE A 53 -22.10 -8.07 -7.05
C PHE A 53 -22.50 -9.26 -6.16
N SER A 54 -23.16 -10.29 -6.71
CA SER A 54 -23.55 -11.47 -5.95
C SER A 54 -22.37 -12.38 -5.59
N ARG A 55 -21.23 -12.19 -6.27
CA ARG A 55 -19.99 -12.93 -6.04
C ARG A 55 -19.04 -12.24 -5.07
N LEU A 56 -19.36 -11.02 -4.62
CA LEU A 56 -18.56 -10.33 -3.61
C LEU A 56 -18.83 -10.96 -2.24
N GLU A 57 -17.80 -11.56 -1.64
CA GLU A 57 -17.93 -12.30 -0.38
C GLU A 57 -17.40 -11.51 0.82
N ASN A 58 -16.37 -10.69 0.60
CA ASN A 58 -15.58 -10.11 1.68
C ASN A 58 -15.80 -8.60 1.85
N ILE A 59 -16.08 -7.87 0.77
CA ILE A 59 -16.18 -6.41 0.78
C ILE A 59 -17.61 -5.90 0.66
N GLN A 60 -17.86 -4.78 1.34
CA GLN A 60 -19.03 -3.94 1.11
C GLN A 60 -18.64 -2.67 0.35
N LEU A 61 -19.31 -2.43 -0.78
CA LEU A 61 -19.12 -1.21 -1.57
C LEU A 61 -19.85 -0.02 -0.95
N VAL A 62 -19.13 1.09 -0.77
CA VAL A 62 -19.69 2.35 -0.26
C VAL A 62 -19.46 3.46 -1.27
N ASN A 63 -20.53 3.96 -1.88
CA ASN A 63 -20.46 5.00 -2.88
C ASN A 63 -20.47 6.41 -2.28
N ARG A 64 -19.56 7.27 -2.75
CA ARG A 64 -19.57 8.70 -2.48
C ARG A 64 -19.34 9.48 -3.77
N GLU A 65 -20.27 10.35 -4.12
CA GLU A 65 -20.13 11.25 -5.26
C GLU A 65 -19.35 12.50 -4.85
N GLY A 66 -18.36 12.87 -5.66
CA GLY A 66 -17.65 14.11 -5.52
C GLY A 66 -16.34 14.17 -6.31
N ASN A 67 -15.94 15.39 -6.64
CA ASN A 67 -14.67 15.63 -7.31
C ASN A 67 -13.48 15.60 -6.32
N ALA A 68 -12.55 14.68 -6.53
CA ALA A 68 -11.37 14.48 -5.71
C ALA A 68 -10.36 15.65 -5.70
N VAL A 69 -10.37 16.52 -6.71
CA VAL A 69 -9.52 17.73 -6.68
C VAL A 69 -10.15 18.88 -5.88
N ILE A 70 -11.39 18.72 -5.41
CA ILE A 70 -12.09 19.74 -4.61
C ILE A 70 -11.97 19.40 -3.12
N ARG A 71 -11.21 20.23 -2.40
CA ARG A 71 -10.97 20.12 -0.96
C ARG A 71 -12.24 19.87 -0.13
N ARG A 72 -13.29 20.68 -0.35
CA ARG A 72 -14.54 20.61 0.41
C ARG A 72 -15.20 19.22 0.30
N HIS A 73 -15.06 18.55 -0.83
CA HIS A 73 -15.63 17.23 -1.04
C HIS A 73 -14.81 16.16 -0.30
N LEU A 74 -13.47 16.22 -0.39
CA LEU A 74 -12.58 15.34 0.39
C LEU A 74 -12.78 15.50 1.91
N GLU A 75 -13.03 16.72 2.38
CA GLU A 75 -13.30 17.00 3.80
C GLU A 75 -14.59 16.34 4.31
N SER A 76 -15.52 15.96 3.44
CA SER A 76 -16.73 15.22 3.82
C SER A 76 -16.46 13.76 4.15
N LEU A 77 -15.29 13.22 3.73
CA LEU A 77 -14.91 11.83 3.97
C LEU A 77 -14.22 11.66 5.33
N PRO A 78 -14.36 10.49 5.98
CA PRO A 78 -13.64 10.16 7.20
C PRO A 78 -12.19 9.73 6.88
N LEU A 79 -11.38 10.63 6.32
CA LEU A 79 -10.01 10.33 5.82
C LEU A 79 -9.04 9.72 6.85
N HIS A 80 -9.37 9.73 8.14
CA HIS A 80 -8.55 9.15 9.21
C HIS A 80 -8.95 7.71 9.57
N SER A 81 -10.13 7.24 9.13
CA SER A 81 -10.61 5.90 9.45
C SER A 81 -10.25 4.85 8.40
N PHE A 82 -9.63 5.26 7.29
CA PHE A 82 -9.18 4.34 6.26
C PHE A 82 -7.84 3.73 6.67
N ASP A 83 -7.65 2.45 6.34
CA ASP A 83 -6.35 1.79 6.45
C ASP A 83 -5.46 2.17 5.26
N SER A 84 -6.07 2.30 4.08
CA SER A 84 -5.39 2.67 2.84
C SER A 84 -6.26 3.54 1.93
N ILE A 85 -5.61 4.47 1.22
CA ILE A 85 -6.22 5.35 0.23
C ILE A 85 -5.46 5.19 -1.10
N LEU A 86 -6.14 4.75 -2.15
CA LEU A 86 -5.60 4.63 -3.49
C LEU A 86 -6.12 5.79 -4.33
N ILE A 87 -5.20 6.59 -4.86
CA ILE A 87 -5.49 7.68 -5.79
C ILE A 87 -5.20 7.14 -7.19
N LEU A 88 -6.28 6.92 -7.94
CA LEU A 88 -6.24 6.32 -9.27
C LEU A 88 -6.26 7.41 -10.34
N ALA A 89 -5.64 7.12 -11.49
CA ALA A 89 -5.87 7.91 -12.67
C ALA A 89 -7.34 7.76 -13.08
N ASP A 90 -7.99 8.88 -13.34
CA ASP A 90 -9.40 8.93 -13.71
C ASP A 90 -9.52 8.75 -15.23
N GLU A 91 -10.37 7.83 -15.68
CA GLU A 91 -10.59 7.46 -17.08
C GLU A 91 -10.77 8.70 -17.97
N SER A 92 -11.44 9.74 -17.46
CA SER A 92 -11.69 11.00 -18.18
C SER A 92 -10.44 11.79 -18.59
N VAL A 93 -9.29 11.50 -17.95
CA VAL A 93 -8.01 12.21 -18.15
C VAL A 93 -6.83 11.27 -18.36
N GLU A 94 -7.04 9.96 -18.38
CA GLU A 94 -6.00 8.94 -18.56
C GLU A 94 -5.22 9.12 -19.87
N ASP A 95 -5.87 9.60 -20.94
CA ASP A 95 -5.25 9.85 -22.25
C ASP A 95 -4.14 10.93 -22.21
N SER A 96 -4.12 11.75 -21.15
CA SER A 96 -3.09 12.76 -20.91
C SER A 96 -2.33 12.45 -19.63
N ALA A 97 -1.24 11.70 -19.74
CA ALA A 97 -0.40 11.31 -18.60
C ALA A 97 0.04 12.49 -17.71
N ILE A 98 0.25 13.68 -18.31
CA ILE A 98 0.60 14.91 -17.58
C ILE A 98 -0.60 15.39 -16.74
N GLN A 99 -1.80 15.39 -17.30
CA GLN A 99 -3.00 15.85 -16.62
C GLN A 99 -3.44 14.86 -15.53
N ALA A 100 -3.40 13.56 -15.81
CA ALA A 100 -3.64 12.50 -14.83
C ALA A 100 -2.65 12.62 -13.65
N GLY A 101 -1.35 12.68 -13.94
CA GLY A 101 -0.31 12.83 -12.90
C GLY A 101 -0.47 14.10 -12.06
N SER A 102 -0.86 15.22 -12.68
CA SER A 102 -1.14 16.47 -11.97
C SER A 102 -2.36 16.36 -11.05
N ARG A 103 -3.44 15.70 -11.49
CA ARG A 103 -4.64 15.47 -10.66
C ARG A 103 -4.32 14.55 -9.48
N SER A 104 -3.64 13.42 -9.71
CA SER A 104 -3.26 12.50 -8.62
C SER A 104 -2.41 13.19 -7.56
N LEU A 105 -1.44 14.01 -7.99
CA LEU A 105 -0.61 14.82 -7.09
C LEU A 105 -1.43 15.85 -6.32
N ALA A 106 -2.37 16.54 -6.97
CA ALA A 106 -3.24 17.49 -6.30
C ALA A 106 -4.09 16.82 -5.22
N ILE A 107 -4.67 15.64 -5.52
CA ILE A 107 -5.46 14.85 -4.56
C ILE A 107 -4.58 14.45 -3.37
N LEU A 108 -3.37 13.94 -3.62
CA LEU A 108 -2.41 13.54 -2.58
C LEU A 108 -2.09 14.70 -1.63
N LEU A 109 -1.77 15.87 -2.18
CA LEU A 109 -1.47 17.07 -1.40
C LEU A 109 -2.68 17.53 -0.58
N LEU A 110 -3.88 17.51 -1.16
CA LEU A 110 -5.11 17.89 -0.47
C LEU A 110 -5.41 16.96 0.70
N ILE A 111 -5.32 15.64 0.50
CA ILE A 111 -5.56 14.67 1.57
C ILE A 111 -4.56 14.88 2.72
N ARG A 112 -3.28 15.09 2.41
CA ARG A 112 -2.25 15.37 3.43
C ARG A 112 -2.50 16.68 4.18
N ASP A 113 -2.87 17.74 3.47
CA ASP A 113 -3.18 19.03 4.09
C ASP A 113 -4.46 18.99 4.93
N ILE A 114 -5.44 18.16 4.56
CA ILE A 114 -6.65 17.93 5.38
C ILE A 114 -6.28 17.15 6.65
N GLN A 115 -5.49 16.08 6.51
CA GLN A 115 -5.06 15.26 7.64
C GLN A 115 -4.16 16.03 8.61
N SER A 116 -3.28 16.92 8.12
CA SER A 116 -2.38 17.72 8.96
C SER A 116 -3.13 18.77 9.79
N LYS A 117 -4.20 19.36 9.24
CA LYS A 117 -5.01 20.40 9.93
C LYS A 117 -6.03 19.86 10.91
N ARG A 118 -6.47 18.61 10.75
CA ARG A 118 -7.43 17.95 11.65
C ARG A 118 -6.78 17.28 12.86
N LEU A 119 -5.46 17.10 12.87
CA LEU A 119 -4.74 16.72 14.07
C LEU A 119 -4.80 17.88 15.06
N PRO A 120 -5.29 17.68 16.30
CA PRO A 120 -5.32 18.75 17.28
C PRO A 120 -3.90 19.25 17.49
N MET A 121 -3.74 20.56 17.32
CA MET A 121 -2.58 21.33 17.71
C MET A 121 -2.36 21.09 19.21
N VAL A 122 -1.60 20.06 19.58
CA VAL A 122 -1.11 19.88 20.94
C VAL A 122 -0.35 21.15 21.25
N ASN A 123 -0.87 21.88 22.23
CA ASN A 123 -0.42 23.21 22.66
C ASN A 123 1.09 23.39 22.45
N GLN A 124 1.44 24.44 21.69
CA GLN A 124 2.74 25.09 21.78
C GLN A 124 2.92 25.61 23.22
N VAL A 125 3.27 24.72 24.14
CA VAL A 125 3.83 25.09 25.42
C VAL A 125 5.27 25.49 25.14
N ARG A 126 5.46 26.81 25.05
CA ARG A 126 6.65 27.60 25.41
C ARG A 126 8.00 26.90 25.30
N ARG A 127 8.87 27.49 24.44
CA ARG A 127 10.33 27.43 24.52
C ARG A 127 10.83 27.21 25.94
N GLY A 128 11.36 26.03 26.21
CA GLY A 128 11.99 25.70 27.49
C GLY A 128 12.39 24.23 27.53
N SER A 129 13.67 23.97 27.23
CA SER A 129 14.43 22.76 27.60
C SER A 129 13.72 21.40 27.42
N PHE A 130 13.80 20.81 26.22
CA PHE A 130 13.33 19.43 26.00
C PHE A 130 14.42 18.41 26.36
N SER A 131 14.24 17.85 27.54
CA SER A 131 14.77 16.56 27.97
C SER A 131 14.30 15.42 27.04
N GLN A 132 15.20 14.47 26.79
CA GLN A 132 14.93 13.14 26.24
C GLN A 132 13.65 12.54 26.82
N GLY A 133 12.65 12.26 25.99
CA GLY A 133 11.49 11.48 26.40
C GLY A 133 10.27 11.67 25.51
N SER A 134 10.17 10.87 24.44
CA SER A 134 8.98 10.10 24.05
C SER A 134 9.01 9.72 22.56
N TRP A 135 10.05 8.97 22.16
CA TRP A 135 10.10 8.31 20.84
C TRP A 135 8.95 7.29 20.64
N ILE A 136 8.31 6.89 21.73
CA ILE A 136 7.17 5.95 21.75
C ILE A 136 5.91 6.61 21.16
N GLY A 137 5.71 7.92 21.36
CA GLY A 137 4.55 8.64 20.80
C GLY A 137 4.63 8.86 19.28
N GLU A 138 5.84 9.07 18.75
CA GLU A 138 6.05 9.29 17.30
C GLU A 138 5.92 7.98 16.50
N MET A 139 6.37 6.85 17.06
CA MET A 139 6.23 5.54 16.42
C MET A 139 4.78 5.03 16.41
N GLN A 140 3.99 5.30 17.45
CA GLN A 140 2.55 4.96 17.47
C GLN A 140 1.75 5.84 16.49
N GLN A 141 2.11 7.13 16.35
CA GLN A 141 1.44 8.06 15.43
C GLN A 141 1.72 7.82 13.94
N ALA A 142 2.78 7.09 13.59
CA ALA A 142 3.03 6.65 12.21
C ALA A 142 2.19 5.42 11.83
N SER A 143 1.73 4.65 12.83
CA SER A 143 0.84 3.49 12.65
C SER A 143 -0.63 3.87 12.47
N ASP A 144 -1.03 5.11 12.78
CA ASP A 144 -2.43 5.60 12.78
C ASP A 144 -2.78 6.45 11.55
N LYS A 145 -1.90 6.53 10.53
CA LYS A 145 -2.18 7.27 9.30
C LYS A 145 -2.42 6.28 8.16
N PRO A 146 -3.46 6.49 7.32
CA PRO A 146 -3.70 5.64 6.16
C PRO A 146 -2.47 5.66 5.25
N VAL A 147 -2.17 4.49 4.70
CA VAL A 147 -1.21 4.38 3.61
C VAL A 147 -1.82 5.03 2.37
N ILE A 148 -1.15 6.02 1.79
CA ILE A 148 -1.63 6.66 0.55
C ILE A 148 -0.77 6.18 -0.61
N ILE A 149 -1.42 5.53 -1.57
CA ILE A 149 -0.83 5.03 -2.81
C ILE A 149 -1.37 5.89 -3.95
N SER A 150 -0.48 6.51 -4.73
CA SER A 150 -0.86 7.30 -5.89
C SER A 150 -0.37 6.65 -7.17
N GLU A 151 -1.29 6.44 -8.12
CA GLU A 151 -0.97 6.08 -9.49
C GLU A 151 -0.41 7.30 -10.23
N ILE A 152 0.73 7.12 -10.89
CA ILE A 152 1.42 8.14 -11.66
C ILE A 152 1.85 7.58 -13.01
N LEU A 153 1.17 8.04 -14.06
CA LEU A 153 1.44 7.60 -15.43
C LEU A 153 2.74 8.19 -16.00
N ASP A 154 3.12 9.40 -15.57
CA ASP A 154 4.32 10.11 -16.05
C ASP A 154 5.54 9.94 -15.10
N PRO A 155 6.65 9.32 -15.55
CA PRO A 155 7.87 9.16 -14.75
C PRO A 155 8.49 10.48 -14.29
N ARG A 156 8.30 11.60 -15.01
CA ARG A 156 8.86 12.90 -14.60
C ARG A 156 8.19 13.42 -13.34
N THR A 157 6.87 13.23 -13.24
CA THR A 157 6.08 13.58 -12.06
C THR A 157 6.51 12.78 -10.83
N LYS A 158 6.84 11.49 -10.99
CA LYS A 158 7.40 10.65 -9.92
C LYS A 158 8.69 11.24 -9.34
N ASN A 159 9.63 11.66 -10.19
CA ASN A 159 10.92 12.21 -9.74
C ASN A 159 10.75 13.48 -8.90
N LEU A 160 9.76 14.32 -9.21
CA LEU A 160 9.44 15.51 -8.40
C LEU A 160 8.95 15.12 -7.00
N LEU A 161 8.11 14.09 -6.91
CA LEU A 161 7.56 13.62 -5.64
C LEU A 161 8.60 12.95 -4.75
N CYS A 162 9.50 12.15 -5.32
CA CYS A 162 10.56 11.47 -4.56
C CYS A 162 11.53 12.44 -3.86
N THR A 163 11.65 13.68 -4.34
CA THR A 163 12.45 14.73 -3.66
C THR A 163 11.76 15.35 -2.45
N SER A 164 10.46 15.10 -2.28
CA SER A 164 9.65 15.62 -1.18
C SER A 164 9.31 14.51 -0.19
N LYS A 165 9.29 14.79 1.12
CA LYS A 165 8.82 13.85 2.17
C LYS A 165 7.30 13.59 2.12
N ILE A 166 6.67 13.78 0.95
CA ILE A 166 5.24 13.70 0.70
C ILE A 166 4.88 12.32 0.12
N SER A 167 5.85 11.60 -0.45
CA SER A 167 5.60 10.31 -1.09
C SER A 167 5.63 9.17 -0.07
N ASP A 168 4.45 8.69 0.35
CA ASP A 168 4.41 7.41 1.06
C ASP A 168 4.48 6.25 0.04
N TYR A 169 3.67 6.19 -1.02
CA TYR A 169 3.93 5.29 -2.16
C TYR A 169 3.43 5.86 -3.51
N VAL A 170 4.30 5.80 -4.53
CA VAL A 170 3.99 6.20 -5.91
C VAL A 170 4.18 4.99 -6.81
N LEU A 171 3.10 4.51 -7.43
CA LEU A 171 3.13 3.44 -8.42
C LEU A 171 3.12 4.06 -9.81
N SER A 172 4.09 3.68 -10.64
CA SER A 172 4.26 4.23 -12.00
C SER A 172 4.35 3.13 -13.04
N ASN A 173 4.07 3.47 -14.29
CA ASN A 173 4.24 2.58 -15.47
C ASN A 173 5.68 2.06 -15.67
N GLU A 174 6.65 2.56 -14.90
CA GLU A 174 7.98 1.95 -14.78
C GLU A 174 7.91 0.51 -14.25
N LEU A 175 6.97 0.16 -13.37
CA LEU A 175 6.80 -1.22 -12.88
C LEU A 175 6.40 -2.17 -14.00
N VAL A 176 5.49 -1.73 -14.88
CA VAL A 176 5.09 -2.46 -16.08
C VAL A 176 6.30 -2.60 -17.02
N SER A 177 7.07 -1.53 -17.21
CA SER A 177 8.28 -1.56 -18.04
C SER A 177 9.32 -2.55 -17.50
N MET A 178 9.49 -2.61 -16.18
CA MET A 178 10.37 -3.59 -15.53
C MET A 178 9.83 -5.03 -15.69
N ALA A 179 8.53 -5.25 -15.55
CA ALA A 179 7.92 -6.56 -15.79
C ALA A 179 8.14 -7.04 -17.22
N LEU A 180 7.90 -6.18 -18.22
CA LEU A 180 8.14 -6.49 -19.62
C LEU A 180 9.61 -6.79 -19.90
N ALA A 181 10.55 -6.03 -19.31
CA ALA A 181 11.97 -6.31 -19.44
C ALA A 181 12.36 -7.66 -18.84
N MET A 182 11.84 -8.01 -17.65
CA MET A 182 12.10 -9.30 -17.02
C MET A 182 11.61 -10.48 -17.89
N VAL A 183 10.39 -10.38 -18.43
CA VAL A 183 9.81 -11.41 -19.30
C VAL A 183 10.50 -11.48 -20.66
N ALA A 184 10.98 -10.34 -21.18
CA ALA A 184 11.73 -10.30 -22.43
C ALA A 184 13.11 -10.96 -22.30
N GLU A 185 13.74 -10.89 -21.13
CA GLU A 185 15.00 -11.58 -20.83
C GLU A 185 14.79 -13.08 -20.61
N ASP A 186 13.75 -13.48 -19.88
CA ASP A 186 13.38 -14.89 -19.68
C ASP A 186 11.86 -15.05 -19.57
N GLN A 187 11.28 -15.76 -20.55
CA GLN A 187 9.85 -16.00 -20.64
C GLN A 187 9.30 -16.77 -19.44
N GLN A 188 10.10 -17.62 -18.78
CA GLN A 188 9.68 -18.39 -17.60
C GLN A 188 9.37 -17.50 -16.39
N ILE A 189 9.88 -16.26 -16.38
CA ILE A 189 9.60 -15.29 -15.31
C ILE A 189 8.15 -14.84 -15.34
N ASN A 190 7.47 -14.92 -16.49
CA ASN A 190 6.05 -14.59 -16.57
C ASN A 190 5.22 -15.48 -15.63
N ASP A 191 5.47 -16.79 -15.60
CA ASP A 191 4.76 -17.73 -14.73
C ASP A 191 4.99 -17.39 -13.24
N VAL A 192 6.20 -16.96 -12.88
CA VAL A 192 6.54 -16.55 -11.51
C VAL A 192 5.82 -15.26 -11.13
N LEU A 193 5.77 -14.27 -12.03
CA LEU A 193 5.07 -13.01 -11.79
C LEU A 193 3.56 -13.22 -11.70
N GLU A 194 3.00 -14.07 -12.57
CA GLU A 194 1.59 -14.44 -12.55
C GLU A 194 1.22 -15.10 -11.21
N GLU A 195 2.03 -16.05 -10.72
CA GLU A 195 1.78 -16.66 -9.40
C GLU A 195 1.84 -15.63 -8.26
N LEU A 196 2.85 -14.75 -8.26
CA LEU A 196 3.01 -13.75 -7.18
C LEU A 196 1.91 -12.67 -7.17
N PHE A 197 1.22 -12.44 -8.29
CA PHE A 197 0.13 -11.47 -8.40
C PHE A 197 -1.27 -12.10 -8.41
N ALA A 198 -1.36 -13.42 -8.54
CA ALA A 198 -2.63 -14.14 -8.49
C ALA A 198 -3.28 -14.04 -7.11
N GLU A 199 -4.60 -14.29 -7.06
CA GLU A 199 -5.36 -14.45 -5.82
C GLU A 199 -4.95 -15.72 -5.05
N GLU A 200 -4.58 -16.79 -5.74
CA GLU A 200 -4.20 -18.07 -5.13
C GLU A 200 -2.68 -18.30 -5.24
N GLY A 201 -2.14 -19.15 -4.36
CA GLY A 201 -0.73 -19.55 -4.40
C GLY A 201 0.17 -18.77 -3.45
N ASN A 202 1.42 -18.56 -3.87
CA ASN A 202 2.44 -17.89 -3.07
C ASN A 202 2.41 -16.37 -3.24
N GLU A 203 2.57 -15.62 -2.15
CA GLU A 203 2.72 -14.17 -2.17
C GLU A 203 3.90 -13.69 -1.33
N ILE A 204 4.28 -12.42 -1.52
CA ILE A 204 5.31 -11.78 -0.69
C ILE A 204 4.65 -11.21 0.57
N GLN A 205 5.07 -11.72 1.73
CA GLN A 205 4.56 -11.30 3.03
C GLN A 205 5.68 -10.70 3.90
N ILE A 206 5.30 -9.75 4.75
CA ILE A 206 6.17 -9.23 5.82
C ILE A 206 5.75 -9.87 7.13
N ARG A 207 6.67 -10.64 7.72
CA ARG A 207 6.45 -11.39 8.95
C ARG A 207 7.25 -10.79 10.10
N GLN A 208 6.64 -10.74 11.28
CA GLN A 208 7.28 -10.25 12.50
C GLN A 208 8.38 -11.24 12.94
N ALA A 209 9.45 -10.73 13.55
CA ALA A 209 10.61 -11.55 13.92
C ALA A 209 10.32 -12.58 15.02
N ASP A 210 9.33 -12.34 15.88
CA ASP A 210 8.89 -13.24 16.96
C ASP A 210 8.45 -14.63 16.45
N LEU A 211 8.04 -14.74 15.19
CA LEU A 211 7.71 -16.02 14.55
C LEU A 211 8.90 -16.95 14.33
N TYR A 212 10.13 -16.40 14.32
CA TYR A 212 11.35 -17.13 13.96
C TYR A 212 12.42 -17.13 15.06
N LEU A 213 12.44 -16.12 15.92
CA LEU A 213 13.54 -15.89 16.86
C LEU A 213 13.09 -15.21 18.15
N SER A 214 13.95 -15.29 19.17
CA SER A 214 13.77 -14.59 20.46
C SER A 214 14.52 -13.25 20.50
N GLU A 215 14.11 -12.34 21.40
CA GLU A 215 14.78 -11.04 21.54
C GLU A 215 16.27 -11.20 21.86
N GLY A 216 17.13 -10.56 21.07
CA GLY A 216 18.57 -10.59 21.25
C GLY A 216 19.24 -11.90 20.82
N GLU A 217 18.53 -12.81 20.16
CA GLU A 217 19.10 -14.07 19.68
C GLU A 217 20.14 -13.82 18.57
N GLU A 218 21.25 -14.56 18.63
CA GLU A 218 22.34 -14.46 17.64
C GLU A 218 22.26 -15.59 16.61
N LEU A 219 21.76 -15.25 15.42
CA LEU A 219 21.54 -16.18 14.32
C LEU A 219 22.10 -15.62 13.02
N SER A 220 22.54 -16.52 12.16
CA SER A 220 22.83 -16.22 10.76
C SER A 220 21.53 -16.20 9.95
N PHE A 221 21.56 -15.54 8.78
CA PHE A 221 20.38 -15.51 7.90
C PHE A 221 19.96 -16.91 7.47
N TYR A 222 20.90 -17.83 7.21
CA TYR A 222 20.57 -19.22 6.88
C TYR A 222 19.88 -19.97 8.03
N GLU A 223 20.27 -19.70 9.28
CA GLU A 223 19.58 -20.30 10.44
C GLU A 223 18.13 -19.82 10.53
N VAL A 224 17.85 -18.55 10.22
CA VAL A 224 16.47 -18.03 10.13
C VAL A 224 15.72 -18.68 8.97
N VAL A 225 16.33 -18.80 7.78
CA VAL A 225 15.74 -19.49 6.63
C VAL A 225 15.34 -20.92 7.01
N LEU A 226 16.19 -21.67 7.71
CA LEU A 226 15.88 -23.04 8.14
C LEU A 226 14.68 -23.11 9.08
N ARG A 227 14.50 -22.13 9.98
CA ARG A 227 13.33 -22.05 10.86
C ARG A 227 12.07 -21.72 10.07
N ALA A 228 12.13 -20.76 9.17
CA ALA A 228 11.01 -20.39 8.30
C ALA A 228 10.57 -21.56 7.39
N ARG A 229 11.50 -22.40 6.93
CA ARG A 229 11.18 -23.62 6.17
C ARG A 229 10.31 -24.60 6.94
N GLN A 230 10.37 -24.65 8.27
CA GLN A 230 9.47 -25.48 9.09
C GLN A 230 8.01 -25.02 8.98
N ARG A 231 7.80 -23.75 8.58
CA ARG A 231 6.51 -23.12 8.34
C ARG A 231 6.14 -23.09 6.85
N ARG A 232 6.93 -23.75 5.99
CA ARG A 232 6.86 -23.74 4.52
C ARG A 232 7.14 -22.38 3.86
N GLU A 233 7.76 -21.46 4.59
CA GLU A 233 8.05 -20.12 4.11
C GLU A 233 9.46 -20.04 3.51
N ILE A 234 9.67 -19.15 2.54
CA ILE A 234 10.98 -18.86 1.94
C ILE A 234 11.38 -17.44 2.31
N VAL A 235 12.33 -17.28 3.24
CA VAL A 235 12.84 -15.95 3.61
C VAL A 235 13.75 -15.43 2.49
N ILE A 236 13.35 -14.33 1.86
CA ILE A 236 14.11 -13.67 0.80
C ILE A 236 14.86 -12.44 1.29
N GLY A 237 14.51 -11.91 2.47
CA GLY A 237 15.16 -10.72 3.01
C GLY A 237 14.71 -10.35 4.41
N TYR A 238 15.17 -9.21 4.89
CA TYR A 238 14.76 -8.64 6.18
C TYR A 238 14.81 -7.12 6.16
N ARG A 239 14.09 -6.48 7.07
CA ARG A 239 14.19 -5.06 7.41
C ARG A 239 14.55 -4.94 8.88
N ALA A 240 15.68 -4.30 9.18
CA ALA A 240 16.05 -4.03 10.56
C ALA A 240 15.14 -2.94 11.15
N ALA A 241 14.92 -2.95 12.46
CA ALA A 241 14.00 -2.06 13.16
C ALA A 241 14.15 -0.57 12.82
N ASN A 242 15.41 -0.12 12.65
CA ASN A 242 15.74 1.28 12.38
C ASN A 242 16.12 1.54 10.91
N ALA A 243 15.94 0.56 10.02
CA ALA A 243 16.26 0.70 8.61
C ALA A 243 15.04 1.17 7.82
N GLU A 244 15.24 2.19 6.98
CA GLU A 244 14.19 2.67 6.07
C GLU A 244 13.89 1.67 4.95
N ARG A 245 14.85 0.83 4.57
CA ARG A 245 14.74 -0.11 3.44
C ARG A 245 14.98 -1.54 3.87
N ALA A 246 14.20 -2.45 3.29
CA ALA A 246 14.45 -3.88 3.38
C ALA A 246 15.69 -4.26 2.54
N VAL A 247 16.42 -5.27 3.00
CA VAL A 247 17.53 -5.90 2.28
C VAL A 247 17.04 -7.24 1.75
N ILE A 248 16.82 -7.29 0.44
CA ILE A 248 16.50 -8.53 -0.28
C ILE A 248 17.80 -9.22 -0.68
N ASN A 249 17.87 -10.53 -0.51
CA ASN A 249 19.03 -11.38 -0.76
C ASN A 249 20.31 -10.86 -0.07
N PRO A 250 20.38 -10.84 1.27
CA PRO A 250 21.53 -10.29 1.99
C PRO A 250 22.84 -11.02 1.62
N PRO A 251 23.98 -10.31 1.51
CA PRO A 251 25.24 -10.91 1.04
C PRO A 251 25.87 -11.86 2.08
N ALA A 252 25.95 -11.46 3.35
CA ALA A 252 26.62 -12.21 4.41
C ALA A 252 25.65 -13.19 5.12
N LYS A 253 25.24 -14.25 4.43
CA LYS A 253 24.17 -15.15 4.93
C LYS A 253 24.57 -16.07 6.09
N THR A 254 25.87 -16.34 6.24
CA THR A 254 26.44 -17.22 7.27
C THR A 254 26.90 -16.47 8.53
N GLU A 255 27.07 -15.16 8.43
CA GLU A 255 27.49 -14.34 9.56
C GLU A 255 26.36 -14.25 10.58
N ARG A 256 26.67 -14.61 11.82
CA ARG A 256 25.71 -14.46 12.92
C ARG A 256 25.60 -13.00 13.31
N ARG A 257 24.37 -12.55 13.48
CA ARG A 257 24.06 -11.22 13.99
C ARG A 257 23.01 -11.32 15.07
N ARG A 258 23.00 -10.32 15.94
CA ARG A 258 21.95 -10.15 16.92
C ARG A 258 20.70 -9.59 16.24
N TRP A 259 19.57 -10.24 16.48
CA TRP A 259 18.26 -9.82 15.99
C TRP A 259 17.42 -9.21 17.11
N SER A 260 16.51 -8.31 16.75
CA SER A 260 15.50 -7.76 17.65
C SER A 260 14.12 -8.19 17.20
N LEU A 261 13.16 -8.30 18.12
CA LEU A 261 11.76 -8.57 17.77
C LEU A 261 11.12 -7.43 16.96
N LYS A 262 11.75 -6.25 16.91
CA LYS A 262 11.35 -5.14 16.05
C LYS A 262 11.82 -5.27 14.60
N ASP A 263 12.69 -6.24 14.31
CA ASP A 263 13.05 -6.57 12.94
C ASP A 263 11.88 -7.26 12.25
N ALA A 264 11.82 -7.19 10.93
CA ALA A 264 10.81 -7.89 10.12
C ALA A 264 11.49 -8.71 9.02
N PHE A 265 10.92 -9.87 8.70
CA PHE A 265 11.40 -10.72 7.62
C PHE A 265 10.49 -10.62 6.40
N VAL A 266 11.10 -10.63 5.22
CA VAL A 266 10.38 -10.67 3.94
C VAL A 266 10.39 -12.12 3.47
N VAL A 267 9.22 -12.70 3.30
CA VAL A 267 9.05 -14.12 2.97
C VAL A 267 8.15 -14.29 1.75
N ILE A 268 8.37 -15.37 1.00
CA ILE A 268 7.41 -15.93 0.06
C ILE A 268 6.71 -17.09 0.78
N ALA A 269 5.39 -17.05 0.84
CA ALA A 269 4.58 -18.03 1.55
C ALA A 269 3.21 -18.19 0.87
N GLU A 270 2.58 -19.34 1.05
CA GLU A 270 1.18 -19.55 0.68
C GLU A 270 0.28 -18.60 1.48
N LYS A 271 -0.80 -18.16 0.85
CA LYS A 271 -1.83 -17.33 1.48
C LYS A 271 -2.57 -18.11 2.57
N GLU A 272 -2.94 -17.40 3.64
CA GLU A 272 -3.69 -17.95 4.78
C GLU A 272 -5.20 -17.98 4.56
#